data_AF-A0A556V1R2-F1
#
_entry.id   AF-A0A556V1R2-F1
#
_cell.length_a   1.000
_cell.length_b   1.000
_cell.length_c   1.000
_cell.angle_alpha   90.00
_cell.angle_beta   90.00
_cell.angle_gamma   90.00
#
_symmetry.space_group_name_H-M   'P 1'
#
loop_
_entity.id
_entity.type
_entity.pdbx_description
1 polymer ?
#
loop_
_entity_poly.entity_id
_entity_poly.type
_entity_poly.pdbx_seq_one_letter_code
_entity_poly.pdbx_strand_id
1 'polypeptide(L)'
;MAEMVEEKIKSYKTAPFDARFPNTNQTRNCFQNYLDFHRCNKALSAKGQDQTPCDWYQRVYKSLCPISWKKQVTGHLLFCVSTAVIGSLQFGYNTGVINAPYEKVQAFFRKASLERYGQPMDESTVTNLWSFAVAIFSAGGMIGAVFVGTMVTKFGRRKSMLLCNILALIGGGLMGLSSVSRSYEMVILGRLVIGVFCGLYTGLTPMYVGELAPTALRGAFGTLHQLAIVIGILIAQILGLDSLLGSQLLWPLLLGLTVLPAVLQSIMLLFCSESPRYLLINMQEEDNARKVLVRLRGNDDIEDDVQEMKEEATKMAMEKKVSIPELFCNPIYRQPIIIAIVMNLSQQLSGINAVFYYSTEIFKKANITKPIYATIGAGAVNTVFTVVSLFLVERAGRRTLQMIGLGGMAIFALIITITLQLLVSETPFISYIAILAVFGFVATFEIGPGPIPWFIATELFAQGARPAAVTVGGCSNWTANFLVGLCFPLLLGVMGPFVFIIFLILLIFFFLFTYFWVPETKGRTFEDIASGFAKKTGHGPAQPSNTEGVATGQGYMKECYATLLIKSKVPTQHDLQIHIYQKPPGLNDVAP
;
A
#
# COMPACT_ATOMS: atom_id res chain seq x y z
N MET A 1 31.97 26.25 -43.95
CA MET A 1 30.52 26.07 -43.69
C MET A 1 30.24 24.75 -42.96
N ALA A 2 30.81 23.62 -43.40
CA ALA A 2 30.73 22.33 -42.70
C ALA A 2 31.31 22.38 -41.27
N GLU A 3 32.51 22.93 -41.08
CA GLU A 3 33.13 23.10 -39.74
C GLU A 3 32.30 24.00 -38.80
N MET A 4 31.67 25.04 -39.34
CA MET A 4 30.82 25.97 -38.58
C MET A 4 29.50 25.33 -38.14
N VAL A 5 29.01 24.34 -38.91
CA VAL A 5 27.86 23.51 -38.55
C VAL A 5 28.28 22.46 -37.52
N GLU A 6 29.47 21.88 -37.67
CA GLU A 6 30.04 20.89 -36.75
C GLU A 6 30.34 21.49 -35.35
N GLU A 7 30.84 22.72 -35.32
CA GLU A 7 31.06 23.49 -34.09
C GLU A 7 29.74 23.91 -33.42
N LYS A 8 28.72 24.28 -34.23
CA LYS A 8 27.36 24.50 -33.75
C LYS A 8 26.72 23.22 -33.19
N ILE A 9 26.93 22.07 -33.83
CA ILE A 9 26.40 20.77 -33.36
C ILE A 9 27.06 20.37 -32.03
N LYS A 10 28.35 20.67 -31.84
CA LYS A 10 29.06 20.42 -30.58
C LYS A 10 28.57 21.31 -29.42
N SER A 11 28.08 22.52 -29.68
CA SER A 11 27.71 23.48 -28.62
C SER A 11 26.27 23.38 -28.10
N TYR A 12 25.34 22.78 -28.85
CA TYR A 12 23.96 22.59 -28.39
C TYR A 12 23.79 21.32 -27.54
N LYS A 13 23.49 21.50 -26.25
CA LYS A 13 23.11 20.41 -25.32
C LYS A 13 21.63 20.02 -25.40
N THR A 14 20.77 20.90 -25.92
CA THR A 14 19.31 20.73 -26.05
C THR A 14 18.82 21.28 -27.38
N ALA A 15 17.61 20.89 -27.82
CA ALA A 15 17.00 21.48 -29.01
C ALA A 15 16.92 23.02 -28.90
N PRO A 16 17.20 23.76 -29.98
CA PRO A 16 17.18 25.21 -29.96
C PRO A 16 15.78 25.73 -29.61
N PHE A 17 15.70 26.58 -28.60
CA PHE A 17 14.47 27.25 -28.19
C PHE A 17 14.06 28.28 -29.27
N ASP A 18 12.91 28.07 -29.91
CA ASP A 18 12.33 29.05 -30.85
C ASP A 18 11.42 30.03 -30.10
N ALA A 19 11.95 31.21 -29.80
CA ALA A 19 11.24 32.26 -29.07
C ALA A 19 9.98 32.77 -29.78
N ARG A 20 9.79 32.49 -31.08
CA ARG A 20 8.57 32.86 -31.83
C ARG A 20 7.39 31.96 -31.48
N PHE A 21 7.64 30.77 -30.95
CA PHE A 21 6.64 29.72 -30.72
C PHE A 21 6.72 29.15 -29.29
N PRO A 22 6.61 30.00 -28.24
CA PRO A 22 6.83 29.58 -26.86
C PRO A 22 5.79 28.57 -26.35
N ASN A 23 4.61 28.52 -26.97
CA ASN A 23 3.47 27.67 -26.56
C ASN A 23 3.16 26.53 -27.56
N THR A 24 3.99 26.31 -28.58
CA THR A 24 3.70 25.32 -29.62
C THR A 24 4.12 23.94 -29.17
N ASN A 25 3.21 22.96 -29.29
CA ASN A 25 3.50 21.57 -28.96
C ASN A 25 4.54 20.98 -29.93
N GLN A 26 5.81 20.99 -29.52
CA GLN A 26 6.96 20.47 -30.29
C GLN A 26 6.97 18.93 -30.41
N THR A 27 5.97 18.21 -29.90
CA THR A 27 5.91 16.73 -29.94
C THR A 27 5.93 16.17 -31.36
N ARG A 28 5.38 16.90 -32.35
CA ARG A 28 5.46 16.52 -33.78
C ARG A 28 6.90 16.54 -34.29
N ASN A 29 7.69 17.54 -33.87
CA ASN A 29 9.12 17.62 -34.21
C ASN A 29 9.92 16.54 -33.49
N CYS A 30 9.53 16.14 -32.28
CA CYS A 30 10.10 14.97 -31.60
C CYS A 30 9.99 13.70 -32.46
N PHE A 31 8.79 13.33 -32.93
CA PHE A 31 8.59 12.08 -33.68
C PHE A 31 9.40 12.07 -34.96
N GLN A 32 9.41 13.20 -35.65
CA GLN A 32 10.16 13.38 -36.90
C GLN A 32 11.67 13.21 -36.65
N ASN A 33 12.22 13.87 -35.63
CA ASN A 33 13.63 13.72 -35.27
C ASN A 33 13.99 12.30 -34.78
N TYR A 34 13.06 11.60 -34.12
CA TYR A 34 13.24 10.18 -33.75
C TYR A 34 13.35 9.28 -35.00
N LEU A 35 12.45 9.45 -35.96
CA LEU A 35 12.49 8.73 -37.24
C LEU A 35 13.75 9.09 -38.04
N ASP A 36 14.12 10.36 -38.07
CA ASP A 36 15.27 10.85 -38.82
C ASP A 36 16.58 10.35 -38.20
N PHE A 37 16.69 10.23 -36.87
CA PHE A 37 17.80 9.56 -36.22
C PHE A 37 17.94 8.11 -36.68
N HIS A 38 16.86 7.32 -36.61
CA HIS A 38 16.94 5.90 -37.00
C HIS A 38 17.17 5.71 -38.51
N ARG A 39 16.62 6.59 -39.36
CA ARG A 39 16.92 6.60 -40.80
C ARG A 39 18.36 6.96 -41.08
N CYS A 40 18.87 8.02 -40.44
CA CYS A 40 20.26 8.47 -40.55
C CYS A 40 21.21 7.34 -40.12
N ASN A 41 20.96 6.74 -38.96
CA ASN A 41 21.82 5.72 -38.40
C ASN A 41 21.82 4.45 -39.27
N LYS A 42 20.66 4.01 -39.76
CA LYS A 42 20.55 2.89 -40.70
C LYS A 42 21.28 3.17 -42.02
N ALA A 43 21.20 4.39 -42.53
CA ALA A 43 21.86 4.79 -43.78
C ALA A 43 23.38 4.85 -43.66
N LEU A 44 23.91 5.38 -42.55
CA LEU A 44 25.36 5.49 -42.31
C LEU A 44 25.96 4.13 -41.92
N SER A 45 25.27 3.33 -41.10
CA SER A 45 25.68 1.96 -40.76
C SER A 45 25.77 1.06 -41.99
N ALA A 46 24.80 1.14 -42.92
CA ALA A 46 24.86 0.40 -44.19
C ALA A 46 26.04 0.80 -45.09
N LYS A 47 26.62 1.99 -44.88
CA LYS A 47 27.76 2.51 -45.64
C LYS A 47 29.09 2.40 -44.87
N GLY A 48 29.08 1.87 -43.65
CA GLY A 48 30.28 1.83 -42.77
C GLY A 48 30.83 3.21 -42.41
N GLN A 49 29.99 4.25 -42.46
CA GLN A 49 30.40 5.64 -42.21
C GLN A 49 30.19 6.03 -40.74
N ASP A 50 30.94 7.03 -40.30
CA ASP A 50 30.84 7.59 -38.95
C ASP A 50 29.42 8.11 -38.66
N GLN A 51 28.89 7.77 -37.50
CA GLN A 51 27.50 8.03 -37.08
C GLN A 51 27.33 9.36 -36.37
N THR A 52 28.43 10.07 -36.05
CA THR A 52 28.44 11.39 -35.40
C THR A 52 27.46 12.41 -36.01
N PRO A 53 27.22 12.46 -37.34
CA PRO A 53 26.21 13.37 -37.91
C PRO A 53 24.77 13.09 -37.43
N CYS A 54 24.45 11.84 -37.06
CA CYS A 54 23.14 11.46 -36.56
C CYS A 54 22.89 11.90 -35.12
N ASP A 55 23.96 12.20 -34.36
CA ASP A 55 23.86 12.59 -32.94
C ASP A 55 23.02 13.85 -32.74
N TRP A 56 22.98 14.75 -33.73
CA TRP A 56 22.13 15.92 -33.67
C TRP A 56 20.65 15.54 -33.53
N TYR A 57 20.16 14.64 -34.39
CA TYR A 57 18.78 14.13 -34.31
C TYR A 57 18.55 13.43 -32.98
N GLN A 58 19.55 12.67 -32.51
CA GLN A 58 19.51 12.00 -31.22
C GLN A 58 19.29 12.98 -30.08
N ARG A 59 20.10 14.03 -29.99
CA ARG A 59 20.00 15.08 -28.95
C ARG A 59 18.68 15.84 -29.04
N VAL A 60 18.22 16.14 -30.25
CA VAL A 60 16.98 16.89 -30.47
C VAL A 60 15.77 16.07 -30.04
N TYR A 61 15.63 14.81 -30.46
CA TYR A 61 14.50 14.00 -29.99
C TYR A 61 14.68 13.61 -28.51
N LYS A 62 15.92 13.39 -28.01
CA LYS A 62 16.21 13.18 -26.59
C LYS A 62 15.92 14.41 -25.72
N SER A 63 15.76 15.61 -26.29
CA SER A 63 15.34 16.80 -25.53
C SER A 63 13.85 17.12 -25.72
N LEU A 64 13.29 16.89 -26.91
CA LEU A 64 11.90 17.24 -27.25
C LEU A 64 10.88 16.14 -26.97
N CYS A 65 11.26 14.85 -27.07
CA CYS A 65 10.27 13.78 -26.96
C CYS A 65 9.77 13.59 -25.52
N PRO A 66 8.45 13.34 -25.35
CA PRO A 66 7.92 12.87 -24.07
C PRO A 66 8.74 11.69 -23.56
N ILE A 67 9.09 11.69 -22.27
CA ILE A 67 9.92 10.62 -21.68
C ILE A 67 9.23 9.24 -21.85
N SER A 68 7.89 9.23 -21.90
CA SER A 68 7.06 8.06 -22.20
C SER A 68 7.28 7.47 -23.60
N TRP A 69 7.77 8.25 -24.57
CA TRP A 69 8.07 7.79 -25.93
C TRP A 69 9.52 7.25 -26.06
N LYS A 70 10.41 7.59 -25.11
CA LYS A 70 11.81 7.14 -25.12
C LYS A 70 12.04 5.83 -24.38
N LYS A 71 11.36 5.61 -23.25
CA LYS A 71 11.55 4.40 -22.44
C LYS A 71 10.50 3.35 -22.85
N GLN A 72 10.93 2.40 -23.68
CA GLN A 72 10.07 1.33 -24.18
C GLN A 72 9.68 0.35 -23.05
N VAL A 73 8.42 -0.08 -23.07
CA VAL A 73 7.93 -1.17 -22.24
C VAL A 73 8.29 -2.49 -22.94
N THR A 74 9.19 -3.26 -22.35
CA THR A 74 9.61 -4.55 -22.91
C THR A 74 8.69 -5.69 -22.46
N GLY A 75 8.61 -6.75 -23.27
CA GLY A 75 7.90 -7.97 -22.86
C GLY A 75 8.48 -8.60 -21.59
N HIS A 76 9.81 -8.53 -21.40
CA HIS A 76 10.47 -9.04 -20.19
C HIS A 76 10.13 -8.22 -18.94
N LEU A 77 10.06 -6.89 -19.06
CA LEU A 77 9.59 -6.02 -17.97
C LEU A 77 8.15 -6.35 -17.60
N LEU A 78 7.25 -6.45 -18.59
CA LEU A 78 5.86 -6.82 -18.36
C LEU A 78 5.75 -8.18 -17.68
N PHE A 79 6.50 -9.18 -18.13
CA PHE A 79 6.53 -10.50 -17.50
C PHE A 79 6.93 -10.43 -16.01
N CYS A 80 7.99 -9.68 -15.67
CA CYS A 80 8.43 -9.54 -14.28
C CYS A 80 7.39 -8.80 -13.42
N VAL A 81 6.80 -7.73 -13.94
CA VAL A 81 5.77 -6.96 -13.24
C VAL A 81 4.50 -7.79 -13.04
N SER A 82 4.00 -8.44 -14.10
CA SER A 82 2.85 -9.35 -14.05
C SER A 82 3.07 -10.48 -13.05
N THR A 83 4.29 -11.03 -12.98
CA THR A 83 4.63 -12.06 -11.99
C THR A 83 4.59 -11.53 -10.56
N ALA A 84 5.10 -10.33 -10.32
CA ALA A 84 5.11 -9.72 -8.98
C ALA A 84 3.68 -9.46 -8.48
N VAL A 85 2.81 -8.93 -9.35
CA VAL A 85 1.43 -8.58 -8.98
C VAL A 85 0.54 -9.80 -8.70
N ILE A 86 0.96 -11.03 -9.04
CA ILE A 86 0.25 -12.25 -8.59
C ILE A 86 0.13 -12.29 -7.06
N GLY A 87 1.15 -11.85 -6.32
CA GLY A 87 1.07 -11.81 -4.86
C GLY A 87 0.11 -10.73 -4.34
N SER A 88 -0.04 -9.63 -5.09
CA SER A 88 -1.06 -8.60 -4.80
C SER A 88 -2.48 -9.13 -5.08
N LEU A 89 -2.63 -9.90 -6.16
CA LEU A 89 -3.87 -10.63 -6.45
C LEU A 89 -4.21 -11.63 -5.35
N GLN A 90 -3.22 -12.38 -4.84
CA GLN A 90 -3.43 -13.28 -3.70
C GLN A 90 -3.81 -12.53 -2.43
N PHE A 91 -3.26 -11.34 -2.19
CA PHE A 91 -3.69 -10.49 -1.08
C PHE A 91 -5.17 -10.12 -1.21
N GLY A 92 -5.59 -9.64 -2.38
CA GLY A 92 -7.00 -9.38 -2.67
C GLY A 92 -7.90 -10.60 -2.52
N TYR A 93 -7.47 -11.73 -3.09
CA TYR A 93 -8.21 -12.99 -3.04
C TYR A 93 -8.47 -13.43 -1.60
N ASN A 94 -7.42 -13.51 -0.77
CA ASN A 94 -7.55 -13.93 0.62
C ASN A 94 -8.31 -12.92 1.49
N THR A 95 -8.38 -11.65 1.08
CA THR A 95 -9.21 -10.62 1.73
C THR A 95 -10.70 -10.86 1.43
N GLY A 96 -11.07 -11.15 0.18
CA GLY A 96 -12.46 -11.32 -0.24
C GLY A 96 -13.05 -12.72 -0.06
N VAL A 97 -12.22 -13.77 -0.09
CA VAL A 97 -12.68 -15.18 -0.18
C VAL A 97 -13.49 -15.65 1.02
N ILE A 98 -13.27 -15.05 2.19
CA ILE A 98 -13.88 -15.51 3.44
C ILE A 98 -15.35 -15.08 3.59
N ASN A 99 -15.81 -14.09 2.81
CA ASN A 99 -17.17 -13.55 2.92
C ASN A 99 -18.23 -14.51 2.37
N ALA A 100 -18.06 -15.02 1.14
CA ALA A 100 -19.04 -15.88 0.49
C ALA A 100 -19.34 -17.22 1.22
N PRO A 101 -18.34 -17.96 1.75
CA PRO A 101 -18.58 -19.20 2.47
C PRO A 101 -18.92 -19.00 3.97
N TYR A 102 -19.30 -17.80 4.40
CA TYR A 102 -19.60 -17.44 5.80
C TYR A 102 -20.45 -18.50 6.53
N GLU A 103 -21.66 -18.76 6.03
CA GLU A 103 -22.59 -19.72 6.66
C GLU A 103 -22.05 -21.16 6.62
N LYS A 104 -21.37 -21.52 5.53
CA LYS A 104 -20.88 -22.88 5.27
C LYS A 104 -19.74 -23.25 6.21
N VAL A 105 -18.81 -22.32 6.44
CA VAL A 105 -17.68 -22.51 7.36
C VAL A 105 -18.16 -22.54 8.82
N GLN A 106 -19.13 -21.70 9.19
CA GLN A 106 -19.73 -21.78 10.53
C GLN A 106 -20.45 -23.11 10.77
N ALA A 107 -21.19 -23.60 9.77
CA ALA A 107 -21.81 -24.93 9.83
C ALA A 107 -20.76 -26.04 9.99
N PHE A 108 -19.62 -25.93 9.28
CA PHE A 108 -18.48 -26.82 9.47
C PHE A 108 -17.92 -26.76 10.89
N PHE A 109 -17.76 -25.58 11.48
CA PHE A 109 -17.28 -25.43 12.85
C PHE A 109 -18.20 -26.16 13.84
N ARG A 110 -19.52 -25.94 13.75
CA ARG A 110 -20.51 -26.63 14.60
C ARG A 110 -20.44 -28.15 14.43
N LYS A 111 -20.40 -28.62 13.18
CA LYS A 111 -20.32 -30.05 12.84
C LYS A 111 -19.05 -30.69 13.39
N ALA A 112 -17.89 -30.04 13.21
CA ALA A 112 -16.62 -30.54 13.72
C ALA A 112 -16.61 -30.64 15.27
N SER A 113 -17.22 -29.68 15.98
CA SER A 113 -17.38 -29.77 17.44
C SER A 113 -18.29 -30.92 17.85
N LEU A 114 -19.45 -31.07 17.18
CA LEU A 114 -20.38 -32.15 17.47
C LEU A 114 -19.73 -33.52 17.31
N GLU A 115 -18.96 -33.72 16.23
CA GLU A 115 -18.26 -34.98 15.97
C GLU A 115 -17.13 -35.26 16.96
N ARG A 116 -16.48 -34.22 17.52
CA ARG A 116 -15.35 -34.37 18.45
C ARG A 116 -15.77 -34.49 19.91
N TYR A 117 -16.75 -33.69 20.33
CA TYR A 117 -17.11 -33.49 21.73
C TYR A 117 -18.54 -33.95 22.05
N GLY A 118 -19.29 -34.43 21.06
CA GLY A 118 -20.67 -34.89 21.23
C GLY A 118 -21.68 -33.76 21.46
N GLN A 119 -21.24 -32.49 21.41
CA GLN A 119 -22.09 -31.31 21.60
C GLN A 119 -21.79 -30.25 20.51
N PRO A 120 -22.83 -29.65 19.90
CA PRO A 120 -22.63 -28.56 18.97
C PRO A 120 -22.19 -27.30 19.72
N MET A 121 -21.37 -26.46 19.09
CA MET A 121 -21.04 -25.14 19.64
C MET A 121 -22.28 -24.24 19.66
N ASP A 122 -22.40 -23.46 20.72
CA ASP A 122 -23.38 -22.39 20.84
C ASP A 122 -23.14 -21.29 19.80
N GLU A 123 -24.19 -20.52 19.51
CA GLU A 123 -24.17 -19.51 18.46
C GLU A 123 -23.16 -18.38 18.73
N SER A 124 -23.04 -17.97 20.00
CA SER A 124 -22.08 -16.95 20.43
C SER A 124 -20.64 -17.41 20.22
N THR A 125 -20.30 -18.63 20.66
CA THR A 125 -18.96 -19.19 20.47
C THR A 125 -18.59 -19.34 19.00
N VAL A 126 -19.49 -19.83 18.14
CA VAL A 126 -19.20 -19.95 16.69
C VAL A 126 -18.97 -18.58 16.05
N THR A 127 -19.76 -17.58 16.43
CA THR A 127 -19.61 -16.21 15.92
C THR A 127 -18.29 -15.59 16.36
N ASN A 128 -17.89 -15.80 17.62
CA ASN A 128 -16.61 -15.34 18.14
C ASN A 128 -15.42 -16.05 17.46
N LEU A 129 -15.52 -17.37 17.27
CA LEU A 129 -14.49 -18.16 16.60
C LEU A 129 -14.34 -17.76 15.13
N TRP A 130 -15.46 -17.51 14.44
CA TRP A 130 -15.47 -16.98 13.08
C TRP A 130 -14.80 -15.60 13.01
N SER A 131 -15.20 -14.67 13.88
CA SER A 131 -14.63 -13.32 13.93
C SER A 131 -13.13 -13.38 14.19
N PHE A 132 -12.69 -14.29 15.06
CA PHE A 132 -11.27 -14.56 15.28
C PHE A 132 -10.58 -15.13 14.04
N ALA A 133 -11.18 -16.09 13.33
CA ALA A 133 -10.63 -16.66 12.09
C ALA A 133 -10.52 -15.63 10.95
N VAL A 134 -11.42 -14.65 10.90
CA VAL A 134 -11.35 -13.51 9.97
C VAL A 134 -10.22 -12.56 10.40
N ALA A 135 -10.19 -12.17 11.68
CA ALA A 135 -9.26 -11.18 12.21
C ALA A 135 -7.79 -11.68 12.26
N ILE A 136 -7.54 -12.96 12.55
CA ILE A 136 -6.18 -13.51 12.67
C ILE A 136 -5.36 -13.38 11.37
N PHE A 137 -6.03 -13.27 10.22
CA PHE A 137 -5.41 -12.92 8.95
C PHE A 137 -4.68 -11.57 9.01
N SER A 138 -5.31 -10.55 9.60
CA SER A 138 -4.73 -9.22 9.76
C SER A 138 -3.59 -9.20 10.78
N ALA A 139 -3.67 -10.04 11.83
CA ALA A 139 -2.56 -10.24 12.76
C ALA A 139 -1.34 -10.87 12.06
N GLY A 140 -1.57 -11.86 11.20
CA GLY A 140 -0.53 -12.40 10.30
C GLY A 140 0.05 -11.31 9.40
N GLY A 141 -0.80 -10.47 8.79
CA GLY A 141 -0.38 -9.35 7.96
C GLY A 141 0.53 -8.36 8.68
N MET A 142 0.23 -8.04 9.93
CA MET A 142 1.08 -7.20 10.79
C MET A 142 2.47 -7.82 10.99
N ILE A 143 2.52 -9.12 11.32
CA ILE A 143 3.80 -9.85 11.46
C ILE A 143 4.57 -9.77 10.14
N GLY A 144 3.91 -10.09 9.02
CA GLY A 144 4.52 -10.04 7.69
C GLY A 144 5.09 -8.66 7.34
N ALA A 145 4.34 -7.59 7.60
CA ALA A 145 4.75 -6.22 7.31
C ALA A 145 6.03 -5.80 8.04
N VAL A 146 6.21 -6.21 9.30
CA VAL A 146 7.43 -5.94 10.08
C VAL A 146 8.66 -6.61 9.46
N PHE A 147 8.51 -7.83 8.93
CA PHE A 147 9.63 -8.61 8.41
C PHE A 147 10.03 -8.26 6.97
N VAL A 148 9.26 -7.43 6.25
CA VAL A 148 9.57 -7.02 4.86
C VAL A 148 11.00 -6.50 4.74
N GLY A 149 11.39 -5.54 5.59
CA GLY A 149 12.70 -4.89 5.52
C GLY A 149 13.87 -5.85 5.67
N THR A 150 13.76 -6.81 6.60
CA THR A 150 14.78 -7.84 6.83
C THR A 150 14.88 -8.78 5.62
N MET A 151 13.74 -9.23 5.08
CA MET A 151 13.70 -10.13 3.93
C MET A 151 14.34 -9.51 2.69
N VAL A 152 13.92 -8.30 2.30
CA VAL A 152 14.40 -7.65 1.07
C VAL A 152 15.87 -7.25 1.12
N THR A 153 16.41 -6.98 2.31
CA THR A 153 17.82 -6.65 2.51
C THR A 153 18.68 -7.90 2.45
N LYS A 154 18.26 -8.98 3.12
CA LYS A 154 19.04 -10.22 3.25
C LYS A 154 19.01 -11.07 1.97
N PHE A 155 17.84 -11.23 1.36
CA PHE A 155 17.66 -12.16 0.24
C PHE A 155 17.53 -11.46 -1.12
N GLY A 156 17.28 -10.15 -1.15
CA GLY A 156 16.86 -9.45 -2.37
C GLY A 156 15.36 -9.53 -2.57
N ARG A 157 14.83 -8.91 -3.63
CA ARG A 157 13.38 -8.74 -3.81
C ARG A 157 12.77 -9.99 -4.42
N ARG A 158 13.34 -10.48 -5.53
CA ARG A 158 12.86 -11.68 -6.24
C ARG A 158 12.93 -12.93 -5.37
N LYS A 159 14.08 -13.19 -4.72
CA LYS A 159 14.22 -14.36 -3.84
C LYS A 159 13.30 -14.27 -2.62
N SER A 160 13.08 -13.09 -2.07
CA SER A 160 12.11 -12.92 -0.97
C SER A 160 10.70 -13.31 -1.39
N MET A 161 10.23 -12.87 -2.56
CA MET A 161 8.92 -13.28 -3.09
C MET A 161 8.82 -14.80 -3.27
N LEU A 162 9.87 -15.45 -3.77
CA LEU A 162 9.92 -16.90 -3.93
C LEU A 162 9.84 -17.63 -2.58
N LEU A 163 10.59 -17.18 -1.57
CA LEU A 163 10.53 -17.75 -0.22
C LEU A 163 9.16 -17.53 0.43
N CYS A 164 8.54 -16.37 0.21
CA CYS A 164 7.21 -16.07 0.74
C CYS A 164 6.16 -17.04 0.20
N ASN A 165 6.27 -17.51 -1.04
CA ASN A 165 5.31 -18.47 -1.61
C ASN A 165 5.22 -19.77 -0.80
N ILE A 166 6.26 -20.18 -0.05
CA ILE A 166 6.19 -21.31 0.87
C ILE A 166 5.08 -21.11 1.91
N LEU A 167 4.92 -19.88 2.42
CA LEU A 167 3.85 -19.54 3.36
C LEU A 167 2.47 -19.65 2.69
N ALA A 168 2.33 -19.26 1.43
CA ALA A 168 1.06 -19.42 0.70
C ALA A 168 0.71 -20.89 0.46
N LEU A 169 1.70 -21.74 0.17
CA LEU A 169 1.51 -23.19 0.04
C LEU A 169 1.06 -23.82 1.37
N ILE A 170 1.71 -23.46 2.47
CA ILE A 170 1.36 -23.95 3.81
C ILE A 170 -0.03 -23.44 4.21
N GLY A 171 -0.27 -22.12 4.13
CA GLY A 171 -1.53 -21.52 4.52
C GLY A 171 -2.72 -22.03 3.71
N GLY A 172 -2.57 -22.09 2.39
CA GLY A 172 -3.59 -22.65 1.50
C GLY A 172 -3.80 -24.14 1.69
N GLY A 173 -2.73 -24.92 1.91
CA GLY A 173 -2.82 -26.34 2.21
C GLY A 173 -3.55 -26.63 3.53
N LEU A 174 -3.25 -25.87 4.59
CA LEU A 174 -3.95 -25.95 5.87
C LEU A 174 -5.46 -25.67 5.72
N MET A 175 -5.83 -24.59 5.01
CA MET A 175 -7.24 -24.27 4.78
C MET A 175 -7.94 -25.30 3.88
N GLY A 176 -7.29 -25.76 2.82
CA GLY A 176 -7.86 -26.72 1.87
C GLY A 176 -8.08 -28.12 2.46
N LEU A 177 -7.18 -28.57 3.33
CA LEU A 177 -7.26 -29.88 3.99
C LEU A 177 -8.09 -29.88 5.28
N SER A 178 -8.53 -28.70 5.75
CA SER A 178 -9.24 -28.52 7.03
C SER A 178 -10.49 -29.42 7.17
N SER A 179 -11.26 -29.57 6.10
CA SER A 179 -12.47 -30.39 6.08
C SER A 179 -12.17 -31.89 6.17
N VAL A 180 -11.14 -32.35 5.46
CA VAL A 180 -10.69 -33.76 5.49
C VAL A 180 -10.19 -34.14 6.88
N SER A 181 -9.42 -33.25 7.50
CA SER A 181 -8.87 -33.41 8.86
C SER A 181 -9.87 -33.08 9.97
N ARG A 182 -11.10 -32.68 9.62
CA ARG A 182 -12.16 -32.28 10.57
C ARG A 182 -11.68 -31.25 11.61
N SER A 183 -10.88 -30.26 11.19
CA SER A 183 -10.24 -29.28 12.08
C SER A 183 -10.52 -27.85 11.68
N TYR A 184 -11.21 -27.12 12.56
CA TYR A 184 -11.38 -25.68 12.44
C TYR A 184 -10.10 -24.93 12.82
N GLU A 185 -9.22 -25.52 13.64
CA GLU A 185 -7.92 -24.94 13.99
C GLU A 185 -7.02 -24.80 12.76
N MET A 186 -7.07 -25.76 11.83
CA MET A 186 -6.34 -25.66 10.56
C MET A 186 -6.79 -24.47 9.70
N VAL A 187 -8.09 -24.11 9.74
CA VAL A 187 -8.57 -22.89 9.07
C VAL A 187 -7.94 -21.66 9.72
N ILE A 188 -7.95 -21.56 11.05
CA ILE A 188 -7.40 -20.42 11.81
C ILE A 188 -5.89 -20.28 11.57
N LEU A 189 -5.13 -21.38 11.69
CA LEU A 189 -3.69 -21.38 11.44
C LEU A 189 -3.38 -21.07 9.97
N GLY A 190 -4.16 -21.62 9.04
CA GLY A 190 -4.02 -21.30 7.62
C GLY A 190 -4.24 -19.82 7.33
N ARG A 191 -5.25 -19.19 7.98
CA ARG A 191 -5.54 -17.75 7.90
C ARG A 191 -4.41 -16.90 8.49
N LEU A 192 -3.80 -17.32 9.60
CA LEU A 192 -2.61 -16.65 10.16
C LEU A 192 -1.45 -16.69 9.18
N VAL A 193 -1.10 -17.87 8.67
CA VAL A 193 0.07 -18.08 7.79
C VAL A 193 -0.10 -17.33 6.46
N ILE A 194 -1.28 -17.41 5.83
CA ILE A 194 -1.55 -16.65 4.61
C ILE A 194 -1.62 -15.14 4.89
N GLY A 195 -1.99 -14.74 6.11
CA GLY A 195 -1.87 -13.37 6.58
C GLY A 195 -0.42 -12.88 6.54
N VAL A 196 0.53 -13.65 7.09
CA VAL A 196 1.97 -13.32 7.05
C VAL A 196 2.46 -13.16 5.61
N PHE A 197 2.04 -14.07 4.72
CA PHE A 197 2.31 -13.96 3.28
C PHE A 197 1.80 -12.64 2.70
N CYS A 198 0.52 -12.30 2.91
CA CYS A 198 -0.08 -11.08 2.39
C CYS A 198 0.60 -9.82 2.95
N GLY A 199 0.92 -9.81 4.25
CA GLY A 199 1.68 -8.74 4.90
C GLY A 199 3.02 -8.48 4.23
N LEU A 200 3.79 -9.54 3.93
CA LEU A 200 5.04 -9.41 3.20
C LEU A 200 4.83 -8.85 1.79
N TYR A 201 3.79 -9.30 1.08
CA TYR A 201 3.50 -8.87 -0.29
C TYR A 201 2.99 -7.42 -0.43
N THR A 202 2.41 -6.84 0.63
CA THR A 202 2.06 -5.41 0.67
C THR A 202 3.30 -4.50 0.59
N GLY A 203 4.48 -5.00 0.99
CA GLY A 203 5.75 -4.29 0.82
C GLY A 203 6.57 -4.77 -0.38
N LEU A 204 6.64 -6.08 -0.61
CA LEU A 204 7.48 -6.68 -1.65
C LEU A 204 7.07 -6.29 -3.07
N THR A 205 5.77 -6.32 -3.38
CA THR A 205 5.26 -6.03 -4.73
C THR A 205 5.58 -4.60 -5.16
N PRO A 206 5.13 -3.55 -4.43
CA PRO A 206 5.38 -2.18 -4.88
C PRO A 206 6.88 -1.86 -4.93
N MET A 207 7.69 -2.43 -4.03
CA MET A 207 9.14 -2.26 -4.06
C MET A 207 9.76 -2.87 -5.32
N TYR A 208 9.49 -4.14 -5.59
CA TYR A 208 10.06 -4.81 -6.76
C TYR A 208 9.60 -4.16 -8.07
N VAL A 209 8.30 -3.88 -8.21
CA VAL A 209 7.75 -3.23 -9.39
C VAL A 209 8.35 -1.82 -9.57
N GLY A 210 8.46 -1.04 -8.50
CA GLY A 210 9.04 0.30 -8.54
C GLY A 210 10.52 0.32 -8.90
N GLU A 211 11.27 -0.69 -8.44
CA GLU A 211 12.70 -0.82 -8.72
C GLU A 211 13.01 -1.30 -10.14
N LEU A 212 12.11 -2.08 -10.76
CA LEU A 212 12.21 -2.53 -12.16
C LEU A 212 11.72 -1.47 -13.16
N ALA A 213 10.66 -0.74 -12.80
CA ALA A 213 10.00 0.20 -13.69
C ALA A 213 10.92 1.37 -14.11
N PRO A 214 10.83 1.83 -15.38
CA PRO A 214 11.40 3.10 -15.80
C PRO A 214 10.84 4.25 -14.96
N THR A 215 11.67 5.25 -14.66
CA THR A 215 11.32 6.38 -13.79
C THR A 215 10.04 7.10 -14.21
N ALA A 216 9.81 7.27 -15.53
CA ALA A 216 8.60 7.91 -16.05
C ALA A 216 7.31 7.07 -15.92
N LEU A 217 7.42 5.75 -15.76
CA LEU A 217 6.28 4.83 -15.67
C LEU A 217 6.11 4.24 -14.27
N ARG A 218 6.97 4.63 -13.32
CA ARG A 218 7.00 4.06 -11.96
C ARG A 218 5.67 4.22 -11.22
N GLY A 219 5.03 5.39 -11.32
CA GLY A 219 3.70 5.63 -10.75
C GLY A 219 2.64 4.71 -11.36
N ALA A 220 2.56 4.64 -12.69
CA ALA A 220 1.61 3.79 -13.41
C ALA A 220 1.80 2.30 -13.05
N PHE A 221 3.03 1.79 -13.06
CA PHE A 221 3.30 0.41 -12.64
C PHE A 221 3.02 0.17 -11.15
N GLY A 222 3.27 1.15 -10.28
CA GLY A 222 2.93 1.09 -8.86
C GLY A 222 1.43 0.88 -8.61
N THR A 223 0.56 1.49 -9.43
CA THR A 223 -0.90 1.31 -9.32
C THR A 223 -1.38 -0.11 -9.65
N LEU A 224 -0.58 -0.91 -10.37
CA LEU A 224 -0.93 -2.30 -10.65
C LEU A 224 -1.01 -3.16 -9.38
N HIS A 225 -0.33 -2.75 -8.30
CA HIS A 225 -0.49 -3.38 -6.99
C HIS A 225 -1.94 -3.31 -6.51
N GLN A 226 -2.51 -2.09 -6.44
CA GLN A 226 -3.90 -1.88 -6.03
C GLN A 226 -4.86 -2.54 -7.01
N LEU A 227 -4.63 -2.39 -8.32
CA LEU A 227 -5.47 -3.01 -9.34
C LEU A 227 -5.53 -4.54 -9.21
N ALA A 228 -4.40 -5.19 -8.92
CA ALA A 228 -4.35 -6.62 -8.70
C ALA A 228 -5.10 -7.04 -7.42
N ILE A 229 -5.01 -6.26 -6.34
CA ILE A 229 -5.78 -6.51 -5.10
C ILE A 229 -7.28 -6.51 -5.40
N VAL A 230 -7.80 -5.47 -6.07
CA VAL A 230 -9.24 -5.36 -6.34
C VAL A 230 -9.74 -6.44 -7.30
N ILE A 231 -8.93 -6.82 -8.30
CA ILE A 231 -9.21 -7.97 -9.18
C ILE A 231 -9.23 -9.27 -8.36
N GLY A 232 -8.30 -9.45 -7.42
CA GLY A 232 -8.27 -10.60 -6.52
C GLY A 232 -9.53 -10.72 -5.67
N ILE A 233 -10.02 -9.60 -5.12
CA ILE A 233 -11.28 -9.54 -4.37
C ILE A 233 -12.45 -9.97 -5.28
N LEU A 234 -12.54 -9.42 -6.49
CA LEU A 234 -13.61 -9.74 -7.43
C LEU A 234 -13.59 -11.23 -7.84
N ILE A 235 -12.41 -11.79 -8.13
CA ILE A 235 -12.26 -13.23 -8.44
C ILE A 235 -12.73 -14.08 -7.26
N ALA A 236 -12.36 -13.71 -6.03
CA ALA A 236 -12.80 -14.43 -4.83
C ALA A 236 -14.33 -14.40 -4.66
N GLN A 237 -14.96 -13.26 -4.91
CA GLN A 237 -16.42 -13.12 -4.85
C GLN A 237 -17.14 -13.93 -5.94
N ILE A 238 -16.61 -13.95 -7.17
CA ILE A 238 -17.15 -14.75 -8.27
C ILE A 238 -17.03 -16.24 -7.95
N LEU A 239 -15.83 -16.72 -7.60
CA LEU A 239 -15.59 -18.13 -7.29
C LEU A 239 -16.36 -18.59 -6.04
N GLY A 240 -16.69 -17.66 -5.14
CA GLY A 240 -17.51 -17.89 -3.97
C GLY A 240 -19.01 -18.13 -4.24
N LEU A 241 -19.47 -18.05 -5.50
CA LEU A 241 -20.85 -18.43 -5.83
C LEU A 241 -21.15 -19.89 -5.50
N ASP A 242 -22.36 -20.17 -5.02
CA ASP A 242 -22.82 -21.54 -4.72
C ASP A 242 -22.77 -22.47 -5.94
N SER A 243 -22.95 -21.92 -7.16
CA SER A 243 -22.82 -22.66 -8.43
C SER A 243 -21.38 -22.98 -8.83
N LEU A 244 -20.39 -22.43 -8.12
CA LEU A 244 -18.96 -22.63 -8.36
C LEU A 244 -18.32 -23.30 -7.13
N LEU A 245 -17.36 -22.66 -6.47
CA LEU A 245 -16.60 -23.23 -5.36
C LEU A 245 -17.19 -22.86 -3.99
N GLY A 246 -18.20 -22.00 -3.92
CA GLY A 246 -18.87 -21.60 -2.66
C GLY A 246 -19.84 -22.64 -2.07
N SER A 247 -19.97 -23.81 -2.71
CA SER A 247 -20.88 -24.86 -2.26
C SER A 247 -20.43 -25.51 -0.94
N GLN A 248 -21.36 -26.21 -0.28
CA GLN A 248 -21.11 -26.91 0.99
C GLN A 248 -19.95 -27.92 0.92
N LEU A 249 -19.69 -28.48 -0.27
CA LEU A 249 -18.62 -29.45 -0.51
C LEU A 249 -17.29 -28.77 -0.90
N LEU A 250 -17.33 -27.68 -1.67
CA LEU A 250 -16.15 -27.11 -2.33
C LEU A 250 -15.56 -25.89 -1.62
N TRP A 251 -16.17 -25.37 -0.55
CA TRP A 251 -15.59 -24.24 0.21
C TRP A 251 -14.14 -24.46 0.71
N PRO A 252 -13.67 -25.69 1.06
CA PRO A 252 -12.27 -25.87 1.41
C PRO A 252 -11.35 -25.64 0.21
N LEU A 253 -11.77 -26.08 -0.98
CA LEU A 253 -11.05 -25.83 -2.23
C LEU A 253 -11.05 -24.33 -2.56
N LEU A 254 -12.14 -23.61 -2.30
CA LEU A 254 -12.19 -22.16 -2.44
C LEU A 254 -11.10 -21.48 -1.58
N LEU A 255 -10.95 -21.84 -0.31
CA LEU A 255 -9.89 -21.28 0.55
C LEU A 255 -8.49 -21.76 0.14
N GLY A 256 -8.36 -23.03 -0.25
CA GLY A 256 -7.10 -23.64 -0.66
C GLY A 256 -6.60 -23.21 -2.04
N LEU A 257 -7.44 -22.57 -2.87
CA LEU A 257 -7.10 -22.18 -4.24
C LEU A 257 -5.89 -21.25 -4.32
N THR A 258 -5.57 -20.52 -3.25
CA THR A 258 -4.38 -19.67 -3.15
C THR A 258 -3.06 -20.42 -3.42
N VAL A 259 -3.04 -21.76 -3.27
CA VAL A 259 -1.92 -22.62 -3.64
C VAL A 259 -1.59 -22.51 -5.13
N LEU A 260 -2.60 -22.45 -6.00
CA LEU A 260 -2.41 -22.47 -7.45
C LEU A 260 -1.67 -21.21 -7.95
N PRO A 261 -2.09 -19.97 -7.64
CA PRO A 261 -1.31 -18.78 -7.95
C PRO A 261 0.09 -18.78 -7.33
N ALA A 262 0.28 -19.36 -6.14
CA ALA A 262 1.59 -19.43 -5.49
C ALA A 262 2.56 -20.38 -6.23
N VAL A 263 2.08 -21.54 -6.70
CA VAL A 263 2.87 -22.44 -7.55
C VAL A 263 3.22 -21.76 -8.86
N LEU A 264 2.24 -21.15 -9.54
CA LEU A 264 2.44 -20.43 -10.79
C LEU A 264 3.48 -19.33 -10.64
N GLN A 265 3.33 -18.48 -9.61
CA GLN A 265 4.26 -17.40 -9.33
C GLN A 265 5.66 -17.92 -9.01
N SER A 266 5.77 -19.04 -8.28
CA SER A 266 7.07 -19.64 -7.95
C SER A 266 7.82 -20.08 -9.20
N ILE A 267 7.13 -20.68 -10.17
CA ILE A 267 7.70 -21.07 -11.47
C ILE A 267 8.10 -19.83 -12.27
N MET A 268 7.21 -18.84 -12.38
CA MET A 268 7.47 -17.62 -13.14
C MET A 268 8.64 -16.80 -12.56
N LEU A 269 8.77 -16.73 -11.24
CA LEU A 269 9.85 -16.00 -10.56
C LEU A 269 11.25 -16.56 -10.86
N LEU A 270 11.37 -17.83 -11.25
CA LEU A 270 12.66 -18.41 -11.68
C LEU A 270 13.21 -17.72 -12.93
N PHE A 271 12.33 -17.23 -13.79
CA PHE A 271 12.67 -16.56 -15.05
C PHE A 271 12.72 -15.03 -14.92
N CYS A 272 12.24 -14.48 -13.81
CA CYS A 272 12.29 -13.04 -13.54
C CYS A 272 13.71 -12.57 -13.21
N SER A 273 14.02 -11.33 -13.55
CA SER A 273 15.27 -10.68 -13.14
C SER A 273 15.21 -10.28 -11.66
N GLU A 274 16.35 -10.26 -10.97
CA GLU A 274 16.43 -9.58 -9.68
C GLU A 274 16.37 -8.05 -9.88
N SER A 275 16.09 -7.29 -8.82
CA SER A 275 16.09 -5.83 -8.89
C SER A 275 17.48 -5.27 -9.28
N PRO A 276 17.58 -4.44 -10.35
CA PRO A 276 18.85 -3.81 -10.70
C PRO A 276 19.35 -2.86 -9.61
N ARG A 277 18.44 -2.21 -8.88
CA ARG A 277 18.78 -1.38 -7.71
C ARG A 277 19.36 -2.20 -6.57
N TYR A 278 18.78 -3.37 -6.29
CA TYR A 278 19.33 -4.26 -5.27
C TYR A 278 20.74 -4.72 -5.63
N LEU A 279 20.96 -5.14 -6.89
CA LEU A 279 22.28 -5.56 -7.36
C LEU A 279 23.31 -4.43 -7.26
N LEU A 280 22.97 -3.22 -7.73
CA LEU A 280 23.91 -2.09 -7.73
C LEU A 280 24.15 -1.51 -6.33
N ILE A 281 23.10 -1.28 -5.55
CA ILE A 281 23.17 -0.51 -4.30
C ILE A 281 23.46 -1.41 -3.10
N ASN A 282 22.78 -2.56 -3.00
CA ASN A 282 22.91 -3.44 -1.84
C ASN A 282 24.03 -4.47 -2.00
N MET A 283 24.21 -5.02 -3.21
CA MET A 283 25.22 -6.04 -3.48
C MET A 283 26.52 -5.46 -4.06
N GLN A 284 26.52 -4.20 -4.51
CA GLN A 284 27.67 -3.56 -5.18
C GLN A 284 28.12 -4.28 -6.47
N GLU A 285 27.20 -4.94 -7.16
CA GLU A 285 27.43 -5.69 -8.40
C GLU A 285 26.97 -4.89 -9.63
N GLU A 286 27.76 -3.88 -10.04
CA GLU A 286 27.39 -2.99 -11.16
C GLU A 286 27.22 -3.76 -12.49
N ASP A 287 28.12 -4.67 -12.83
CA ASP A 287 28.07 -5.40 -14.11
C ASP A 287 26.80 -6.26 -14.23
N ASN A 288 26.39 -6.90 -13.15
CA ASN A 288 25.17 -7.71 -13.12
C ASN A 288 23.92 -6.82 -13.17
N ALA A 289 23.94 -5.68 -12.48
CA ALA A 289 22.87 -4.69 -12.56
C ALA A 289 22.69 -4.17 -14.00
N ARG A 290 23.79 -3.85 -14.70
CA ARG A 290 23.80 -3.43 -16.11
C ARG A 290 23.19 -4.49 -17.02
N LYS A 291 23.63 -5.75 -16.92
CA LYS A 291 23.06 -6.87 -17.71
C LYS A 291 21.55 -7.03 -17.51
N VAL A 292 21.09 -6.96 -16.26
CA VAL A 292 19.67 -7.01 -15.93
C VAL A 292 18.91 -5.83 -16.52
N LEU A 293 19.48 -4.63 -16.43
CA LEU A 293 18.86 -3.40 -16.89
C LEU A 293 18.72 -3.36 -18.41
N VAL A 294 19.75 -3.77 -19.16
CA VAL A 294 19.67 -3.95 -20.62
C VAL A 294 18.52 -4.89 -21.00
N ARG A 295 18.38 -6.01 -20.29
CA ARG A 295 17.27 -6.96 -20.53
C ARG A 295 15.89 -6.37 -20.21
N LEU A 296 15.79 -5.54 -19.16
CA LEU A 296 14.54 -4.88 -18.78
C LEU A 296 14.16 -3.71 -19.71
N ARG A 297 15.15 -2.98 -20.25
CA ARG A 297 14.96 -1.82 -21.13
C ARG A 297 14.90 -2.20 -22.62
N GLY A 298 15.47 -3.34 -22.99
CA GLY A 298 15.48 -3.86 -24.36
C GLY A 298 16.44 -3.12 -25.29
N ASN A 299 17.38 -2.36 -24.73
CA ASN A 299 18.41 -1.62 -25.45
C ASN A 299 19.63 -1.39 -24.54
N ASP A 300 20.75 -1.00 -25.14
CA ASP A 300 22.02 -0.73 -24.45
C ASP A 300 22.15 0.71 -23.92
N ASP A 301 21.18 1.59 -24.22
CA ASP A 301 21.15 2.99 -23.78
C ASP A 301 20.64 3.10 -22.33
N ILE A 302 21.40 2.54 -21.40
CA ILE A 302 21.04 2.42 -19.98
C ILE A 302 21.82 3.38 -19.07
N GLU A 303 22.75 4.18 -19.60
CA GLU A 303 23.64 4.98 -18.74
C GLU A 303 22.91 6.01 -17.89
N ASP A 304 21.85 6.62 -18.43
CA ASP A 304 21.01 7.55 -17.66
C ASP A 304 20.39 6.84 -16.44
N ASP A 305 19.93 5.59 -16.61
CA ASP A 305 19.34 4.81 -15.52
C ASP A 305 20.40 4.34 -14.51
N VAL A 306 21.59 3.94 -14.96
CA VAL A 306 22.70 3.54 -14.07
C VAL A 306 23.20 4.74 -13.28
N GLN A 307 23.36 5.89 -13.92
CA GLN A 307 23.77 7.13 -13.27
C GLN A 307 22.72 7.59 -12.24
N GLU A 308 21.42 7.53 -12.56
CA GLU A 308 20.33 7.77 -11.59
C GLU A 308 20.49 6.87 -10.35
N MET A 309 20.76 5.57 -10.54
CA MET A 309 20.93 4.61 -9.43
C MET A 309 22.20 4.87 -8.62
N LYS A 310 23.30 5.29 -9.24
CA LYS A 310 24.55 5.67 -8.53
C LYS A 310 24.37 6.94 -7.71
N GLU A 311 23.65 7.92 -8.24
CA GLU A 311 23.28 9.13 -7.50
C GLU A 311 22.38 8.79 -6.32
N GLU A 312 21.40 7.90 -6.52
CA GLU A 312 20.54 7.37 -5.45
C GLU A 312 21.38 6.66 -4.36
N ALA A 313 22.35 5.83 -4.76
CA ALA A 313 23.26 5.13 -3.85
C ALA A 313 24.13 6.10 -3.04
N THR A 314 24.67 7.12 -3.70
CA THR A 314 25.51 8.16 -3.07
C THR A 314 24.69 8.95 -2.05
N LYS A 315 23.47 9.37 -2.41
CA LYS A 315 22.55 10.03 -1.48
C LYS A 315 22.19 9.13 -0.30
N MET A 316 21.92 7.84 -0.53
CA MET A 316 21.67 6.87 0.54
C MET A 316 22.85 6.68 1.48
N ALA A 317 24.08 6.74 0.97
CA ALA A 317 25.29 6.60 1.79
C ALA A 317 25.54 7.86 2.63
N MET A 318 25.17 9.04 2.12
CA MET A 318 25.28 10.32 2.83
C MET A 318 24.17 10.50 3.88
N GLU A 319 22.98 9.92 3.67
CA GLU A 319 21.87 9.98 4.62
C GLU A 319 22.00 8.90 5.71
N LYS A 320 21.99 9.31 6.98
CA LYS A 320 21.90 8.38 8.11
C LYS A 320 20.58 7.61 8.03
N LYS A 321 20.66 6.27 8.07
CA LYS A 321 19.47 5.41 8.25
C LYS A 321 18.76 5.77 9.55
N VAL A 322 17.47 6.08 9.45
CA VAL A 322 16.65 6.47 10.59
C VAL A 322 15.95 5.23 11.15
N SER A 323 16.12 5.02 12.45
CA SER A 323 15.45 3.94 13.17
C SER A 323 13.98 4.30 13.47
N ILE A 324 13.14 3.30 13.72
CA ILE A 324 11.72 3.51 14.04
C ILE A 324 11.53 4.46 15.25
N PRO A 325 12.26 4.32 16.39
CA PRO A 325 12.11 5.26 17.50
C PRO A 325 12.48 6.70 17.12
N GLU A 326 13.53 6.88 16.32
CA GLU A 326 13.96 8.20 15.86
C GLU A 326 12.89 8.93 15.03
N LEU A 327 11.98 8.21 14.33
CA LEU A 327 10.86 8.83 13.62
C LEU A 327 9.90 9.58 14.55
N PHE A 328 9.72 9.08 15.76
CA PHE A 328 8.79 9.66 16.75
C PHE A 328 9.46 10.69 17.64
N CYS A 329 10.75 10.52 17.92
CA CYS A 329 11.51 11.41 18.78
C CYS A 329 12.03 12.65 18.05
N ASN A 330 12.40 12.54 16.76
CA ASN A 330 12.94 13.68 16.02
C ASN A 330 11.80 14.60 15.52
N PRO A 331 11.78 15.90 15.89
CA PRO A 331 10.76 16.85 15.47
C PRO A 331 10.56 16.95 13.96
N ILE A 332 11.62 16.73 13.16
CA ILE A 332 11.58 16.80 11.70
C ILE A 332 10.71 15.68 11.11
N TYR A 333 10.79 14.47 11.68
CA TYR A 333 10.06 13.29 11.19
C TYR A 333 8.68 13.12 11.82
N ARG A 334 8.45 13.75 12.98
CA ARG A 334 7.23 13.57 13.77
C ARG A 334 5.96 13.96 13.03
N GLN A 335 5.94 15.09 12.32
CA GLN A 335 4.76 15.49 11.55
C GLN A 335 4.51 14.59 10.34
N PRO A 336 5.50 14.30 9.47
CA PRO A 336 5.36 13.32 8.40
C PRO A 336 4.89 11.94 8.85
N ILE A 337 5.38 11.42 9.99
CA ILE A 337 5.02 10.07 10.45
C ILE A 337 3.59 10.02 10.98
N ILE A 338 3.15 11.07 11.68
CA ILE A 338 1.76 11.19 12.10
C ILE A 338 0.84 11.21 10.88
N ILE A 339 1.20 11.96 9.83
CA ILE A 339 0.43 11.95 8.57
C ILE A 339 0.39 10.55 7.98
N ALA A 340 1.53 9.87 7.83
CA ALA A 340 1.58 8.52 7.26
C ALA A 340 0.72 7.51 8.04
N ILE A 341 0.75 7.57 9.37
CA ILE A 341 -0.08 6.74 10.25
C ILE A 341 -1.57 7.07 10.04
N VAL A 342 -1.96 8.34 10.14
CA VAL A 342 -3.37 8.75 10.03
C VAL A 342 -3.93 8.45 8.63
N MET A 343 -3.13 8.57 7.57
CA MET A 343 -3.55 8.18 6.22
C MET A 343 -3.85 6.68 6.15
N ASN A 344 -3.00 5.82 6.73
CA ASN A 344 -3.25 4.37 6.79
C ASN A 344 -4.46 4.02 7.68
N LEU A 345 -4.63 4.71 8.81
CA LEU A 345 -5.83 4.58 9.64
C LEU A 345 -7.08 4.99 8.88
N SER A 346 -7.03 6.07 8.10
CA SER A 346 -8.17 6.57 7.33
C SER A 346 -8.65 5.59 6.26
N GLN A 347 -7.75 4.77 5.71
CA GLN A 347 -8.12 3.70 4.79
C GLN A 347 -8.93 2.61 5.50
N GLN A 348 -8.42 2.11 6.62
CA GLN A 348 -8.95 0.91 7.27
C GLN A 348 -10.14 1.22 8.19
N LEU A 349 -10.05 2.29 8.97
CA LEU A 349 -11.11 2.78 9.84
C LEU A 349 -12.22 3.55 9.08
N SER A 350 -12.12 3.64 7.75
CA SER A 350 -13.23 4.10 6.91
C SER A 350 -14.45 3.18 6.98
N GLY A 351 -14.25 1.91 7.33
CA GLY A 351 -15.29 0.87 7.30
C GLY A 351 -15.33 0.05 6.01
N ILE A 352 -14.38 0.24 5.09
CA ILE A 352 -14.35 -0.51 3.81
C ILE A 352 -14.28 -2.02 3.99
N ASN A 353 -13.48 -2.51 4.94
CA ASN A 353 -13.39 -3.95 5.20
C ASN A 353 -14.66 -4.50 5.83
N ALA A 354 -15.43 -3.69 6.56
CA ALA A 354 -16.73 -4.13 7.05
C ALA A 354 -17.67 -4.45 5.87
N VAL A 355 -17.63 -3.64 4.82
CA VAL A 355 -18.34 -3.93 3.57
C VAL A 355 -17.76 -5.18 2.89
N PHE A 356 -16.44 -5.31 2.74
CA PHE A 356 -15.87 -6.47 2.03
C PHE A 356 -16.00 -7.80 2.76
N TYR A 357 -15.91 -7.82 4.09
CA TYR A 357 -16.04 -9.02 4.89
C TYR A 357 -17.49 -9.42 5.16
N TYR A 358 -18.43 -8.45 5.18
CA TYR A 358 -19.80 -8.68 5.66
C TYR A 358 -20.90 -8.13 4.72
N SER A 359 -20.59 -7.70 3.50
CA SER A 359 -21.59 -7.17 2.56
C SER A 359 -22.73 -8.13 2.27
N THR A 360 -22.47 -9.44 2.19
CA THR A 360 -23.51 -10.44 1.94
C THR A 360 -24.53 -10.44 3.08
N GLU A 361 -24.08 -10.33 4.33
CA GLU A 361 -24.94 -10.19 5.51
C GLU A 361 -25.69 -8.85 5.53
N ILE A 362 -25.03 -7.75 5.16
CA ILE A 362 -25.66 -6.42 5.06
C ILE A 362 -26.80 -6.46 4.03
N PHE A 363 -26.56 -7.00 2.84
CA PHE A 363 -27.56 -7.10 1.78
C PHE A 363 -28.68 -8.09 2.12
N LYS A 364 -28.37 -9.17 2.86
CA LYS A 364 -29.37 -10.11 3.38
C LYS A 364 -30.31 -9.42 4.37
N LYS A 365 -29.76 -8.63 5.31
CA LYS A 365 -30.56 -7.80 6.23
C LYS A 365 -31.36 -6.71 5.51
N ALA A 366 -30.93 -6.31 4.31
CA ALA A 366 -31.66 -5.39 3.44
C ALA A 366 -32.74 -6.06 2.57
N ASN A 367 -33.15 -7.30 2.88
CA ASN A 367 -34.15 -8.09 2.13
C ASN A 367 -33.83 -8.26 0.63
N ILE A 368 -32.56 -8.25 0.25
CA ILE A 368 -32.14 -8.56 -1.12
C ILE A 368 -32.24 -10.07 -1.35
N THR A 369 -32.98 -10.50 -2.37
CA THR A 369 -33.22 -11.91 -2.69
C THR A 369 -31.96 -12.69 -3.04
N LYS A 370 -30.97 -12.04 -3.66
CA LYS A 370 -29.68 -12.65 -4.02
C LYS A 370 -28.48 -11.77 -3.59
N PRO A 371 -28.17 -11.71 -2.29
CA PRO A 371 -27.14 -10.82 -1.71
C PRO A 371 -25.76 -10.95 -2.35
N ILE A 372 -25.37 -12.16 -2.75
CA ILE A 372 -24.05 -12.45 -3.31
C ILE A 372 -23.78 -11.72 -4.65
N TYR A 373 -24.81 -11.51 -5.47
CA TYR A 373 -24.65 -10.76 -6.74
C TYR A 373 -24.46 -9.27 -6.49
N ALA A 374 -25.07 -8.71 -5.44
CA ALA A 374 -24.81 -7.34 -5.02
C ALA A 374 -23.38 -7.19 -4.47
N THR A 375 -22.88 -8.18 -3.73
CA THR A 375 -21.46 -8.23 -3.29
C THR A 375 -20.50 -8.26 -4.49
N ILE A 376 -20.77 -9.07 -5.52
CA ILE A 376 -19.98 -9.09 -6.77
C ILE A 376 -20.07 -7.73 -7.48
N GLY A 377 -21.25 -7.12 -7.53
CA GLY A 377 -21.44 -5.77 -8.08
C GLY A 377 -20.58 -4.72 -7.37
N ALA A 378 -20.48 -4.80 -6.04
CA ALA A 378 -19.59 -3.93 -5.27
C ALA A 378 -18.11 -4.15 -5.62
N GLY A 379 -17.67 -5.40 -5.80
CA GLY A 379 -16.31 -5.71 -6.29
C GLY A 379 -16.04 -5.24 -7.72
N ALA A 380 -17.05 -5.27 -8.60
CA ALA A 380 -16.94 -4.71 -9.95
C ALA A 380 -16.80 -3.18 -9.91
N VAL A 381 -17.62 -2.50 -9.11
CA VAL A 381 -17.51 -1.05 -8.87
C VAL A 381 -16.13 -0.70 -8.31
N ASN A 382 -15.66 -1.47 -7.33
CA ASN A 382 -14.31 -1.33 -6.77
C ASN A 382 -13.25 -1.36 -7.89
N THR A 383 -13.27 -2.40 -8.72
CA THR A 383 -12.30 -2.55 -9.83
C THR A 383 -12.37 -1.38 -10.82
N VAL A 384 -13.57 -0.96 -11.23
CA VAL A 384 -13.76 0.16 -12.17
C VAL A 384 -13.21 1.46 -11.60
N PHE A 385 -13.54 1.79 -10.35
CA PHE A 385 -13.11 3.05 -9.75
C PHE A 385 -11.62 3.06 -9.39
N THR A 386 -10.98 1.91 -9.15
CA THR A 386 -9.51 1.83 -9.07
C THR A 386 -8.86 2.23 -10.40
N VAL A 387 -9.38 1.76 -11.53
CA VAL A 387 -8.89 2.17 -12.87
C VAL A 387 -9.12 3.65 -13.11
N VAL A 388 -10.27 4.20 -12.70
CA VAL A 388 -10.53 5.64 -12.78
C VAL A 388 -9.52 6.44 -11.95
N SER A 389 -9.27 6.00 -10.71
CA SER A 389 -8.33 6.64 -9.78
C SER A 389 -6.90 6.71 -10.33
N LEU A 390 -6.46 5.66 -11.03
CA LEU A 390 -5.15 5.62 -11.72
C LEU A 390 -4.96 6.82 -12.67
N PHE A 391 -5.99 7.20 -13.43
CA PHE A 391 -5.89 8.35 -14.34
C PHE A 391 -6.08 9.70 -13.64
N LEU A 392 -6.82 9.72 -12.53
CA LEU A 392 -7.12 10.94 -11.79
C LEU A 392 -5.99 11.38 -10.86
N VAL A 393 -5.22 10.44 -10.27
CA VAL A 393 -4.20 10.74 -9.25
C VAL A 393 -3.12 11.70 -9.74
N GLU A 394 -2.72 11.56 -11.01
CA GLU A 394 -1.75 12.45 -11.63
C GLU A 394 -2.36 13.78 -12.11
N ARG A 395 -3.69 13.86 -12.27
CA ARG A 395 -4.40 15.06 -12.72
C ARG A 395 -4.88 15.95 -11.58
N ALA A 396 -5.56 15.38 -10.58
CA ALA A 396 -6.21 16.13 -9.50
C ALA A 396 -5.32 16.36 -8.27
N GLY A 397 -4.26 15.56 -8.09
CA GLY A 397 -3.41 15.61 -6.90
C GLY A 397 -3.92 14.70 -5.78
N ARG A 398 -3.04 14.40 -4.82
CA ARG A 398 -3.28 13.39 -3.79
C ARG A 398 -4.24 13.92 -2.72
N ARG A 399 -4.05 15.15 -2.25
CA ARG A 399 -4.88 15.71 -1.17
C ARG A 399 -6.34 15.87 -1.59
N THR A 400 -6.56 16.36 -2.81
CA THR A 400 -7.90 16.57 -3.37
C THR A 400 -8.69 15.26 -3.45
N LEU A 401 -8.09 14.22 -4.01
CA LEU A 401 -8.74 12.91 -4.16
C LEU A 401 -8.99 12.22 -2.82
N GLN A 402 -8.06 12.33 -1.87
CA GLN A 402 -8.27 11.80 -0.52
C GLN A 402 -9.49 12.46 0.14
N MET A 403 -9.62 13.79 0.05
CA MET A 403 -10.77 14.51 0.62
C MET A 403 -12.08 14.16 -0.10
N ILE A 404 -12.09 14.09 -1.43
CA ILE A 404 -13.28 13.68 -2.20
C ILE A 404 -13.73 12.29 -1.78
N GLY A 405 -12.78 11.35 -1.65
CA GLY A 405 -13.10 9.99 -1.23
C GLY A 405 -13.65 9.92 0.20
N LEU A 406 -12.97 10.54 1.17
CA LEU A 406 -13.44 10.55 2.57
C LEU A 406 -14.80 11.23 2.72
N GLY A 407 -15.02 12.37 2.04
CA GLY A 407 -16.30 13.08 2.06
C GLY A 407 -17.42 12.29 1.38
N GLY A 408 -17.14 11.66 0.25
CA GLY A 408 -18.08 10.78 -0.44
C GLY A 408 -18.47 9.57 0.43
N MET A 409 -17.49 8.91 1.04
CA MET A 409 -17.73 7.79 1.94
C MET A 409 -18.58 8.21 3.15
N ALA A 410 -18.35 9.41 3.71
CA ALA A 410 -19.14 9.93 4.82
C ALA A 410 -20.63 10.08 4.42
N ILE A 411 -20.89 10.69 3.26
CA ILE A 411 -22.25 10.85 2.73
C ILE A 411 -22.91 9.47 2.55
N PHE A 412 -22.21 8.52 1.91
CA PHE A 412 -22.79 7.21 1.67
C PHE A 412 -22.94 6.37 2.95
N ALA A 413 -22.06 6.51 3.96
CA ALA A 413 -22.23 5.87 5.27
C ALA A 413 -23.51 6.35 5.97
N LEU A 414 -23.81 7.65 5.88
CA LEU A 414 -25.06 8.21 6.39
C LEU A 414 -26.26 7.64 5.64
N ILE A 415 -26.20 7.59 4.30
CA ILE A 415 -27.28 7.01 3.48
C ILE A 415 -27.48 5.52 3.84
N ILE A 416 -26.41 4.73 3.99
CA ILE A 416 -26.48 3.32 4.42
C ILE A 416 -27.20 3.22 5.77
N THR A 417 -26.83 4.06 6.74
CA THR A 417 -27.45 4.08 8.08
C THR A 417 -28.96 4.34 7.99
N ILE A 418 -29.35 5.40 7.28
CA ILE A 418 -30.76 5.80 7.11
C ILE A 418 -31.52 4.69 6.39
N THR A 419 -30.96 4.15 5.32
CA THR A 419 -31.61 3.15 4.48
C THR A 419 -31.83 1.84 5.25
N LEU A 420 -30.83 1.36 5.98
CA LEU A 420 -30.94 0.17 6.83
C LEU A 420 -31.94 0.37 7.98
N GLN A 421 -32.07 1.58 8.52
CA GLN A 421 -33.06 1.89 9.54
C GLN A 421 -34.50 1.93 8.98
N LEU A 422 -34.68 2.52 7.79
CA LEU A 422 -35.99 2.62 7.15
C LEU A 422 -36.45 1.28 6.54
N LEU A 423 -35.55 0.34 6.32
CA LEU A 423 -35.83 -1.00 5.78
C LEU A 423 -36.76 -1.84 6.67
N VAL A 424 -36.96 -1.43 7.93
CA VAL A 424 -38.00 -1.96 8.82
C VAL A 424 -39.42 -1.78 8.26
N SER A 425 -39.62 -0.87 7.29
CA SER A 425 -40.92 -0.57 6.67
C SER A 425 -41.29 -1.42 5.43
N GLU A 426 -40.53 -2.48 5.12
CA GLU A 426 -40.76 -3.43 4.01
C GLU A 426 -40.97 -2.82 2.61
N THR A 427 -40.43 -1.63 2.33
CA THR A 427 -40.55 -1.02 1.00
C THR A 427 -39.41 -1.47 0.07
N PRO A 428 -39.69 -2.15 -1.06
CA PRO A 428 -38.66 -2.73 -1.93
C PRO A 428 -37.74 -1.68 -2.58
N PHE A 429 -38.20 -0.43 -2.70
CA PHE A 429 -37.38 0.68 -3.22
C PHE A 429 -36.19 1.02 -2.32
N ILE A 430 -36.34 0.86 -1.00
CA ILE A 430 -35.30 1.17 -0.01
C ILE A 430 -34.11 0.20 -0.15
N SER A 431 -34.37 -1.06 -0.47
CA SER A 431 -33.32 -2.06 -0.71
C SER A 431 -32.42 -1.70 -1.90
N TYR A 432 -32.96 -1.12 -2.98
CA TYR A 432 -32.15 -0.66 -4.11
C TYR A 432 -31.28 0.56 -3.76
N ILE A 433 -31.80 1.48 -2.94
CA ILE A 433 -31.02 2.60 -2.42
C ILE A 433 -29.84 2.08 -1.57
N ALA A 434 -30.04 1.01 -0.78
CA ALA A 434 -28.98 0.44 0.05
C ALA A 434 -27.83 -0.11 -0.82
N ILE A 435 -28.17 -0.79 -1.93
CA ILE A 435 -27.17 -1.26 -2.90
C ILE A 435 -26.42 -0.08 -3.51
N LEU A 436 -27.12 0.93 -4.01
CA LEU A 436 -26.50 2.10 -4.62
C LEU A 436 -25.61 2.87 -3.62
N ALA A 437 -26.01 2.93 -2.36
CA ALA A 437 -25.23 3.56 -1.31
C ALA A 437 -23.94 2.78 -1.02
N VAL A 438 -24.00 1.45 -0.95
CA VAL A 438 -22.80 0.61 -0.82
C VAL A 438 -21.90 0.76 -2.05
N PHE A 439 -22.45 0.81 -3.25
CA PHE A 439 -21.66 1.02 -4.48
C PHE A 439 -20.99 2.39 -4.48
N GLY A 440 -21.71 3.45 -4.10
CA GLY A 440 -21.16 4.79 -3.96
C GLY A 440 -20.07 4.88 -2.88
N PHE A 441 -20.26 4.19 -1.76
CA PHE A 441 -19.27 4.09 -0.69
C PHE A 441 -17.96 3.44 -1.19
N VAL A 442 -18.07 2.31 -1.91
CA VAL A 442 -16.92 1.60 -2.49
C VAL A 442 -16.26 2.40 -3.62
N ALA A 443 -17.04 3.07 -4.46
CA ALA A 443 -16.54 3.92 -5.53
C ALA A 443 -15.71 5.10 -4.99
N THR A 444 -16.23 5.80 -3.98
CA THR A 444 -15.56 6.95 -3.36
C THR A 444 -14.32 6.54 -2.56
N PHE A 445 -14.32 5.34 -1.97
CA PHE A 445 -13.12 4.75 -1.39
C PHE A 445 -11.97 4.63 -2.40
N GLU A 446 -12.23 4.05 -3.58
CA GLU A 446 -11.18 3.81 -4.59
C GLU A 446 -10.66 5.09 -5.26
N ILE A 447 -11.45 6.16 -5.27
CA ILE A 447 -11.01 7.47 -5.78
C ILE A 447 -9.83 8.05 -4.97
N GLY A 448 -9.76 7.78 -3.66
CA GLY A 448 -8.71 8.37 -2.80
C GLY A 448 -8.19 7.44 -1.70
N PRO A 449 -8.98 7.18 -0.65
CA PRO A 449 -8.54 6.40 0.52
C PRO A 449 -7.97 5.02 0.21
N GLY A 450 -8.40 4.37 -0.87
CA GLY A 450 -7.84 3.10 -1.34
C GLY A 450 -6.37 3.24 -1.76
N PRO A 451 -6.05 3.90 -2.88
CA PRO A 451 -4.69 3.90 -3.40
C PRO A 451 -3.71 4.83 -2.66
N ILE A 452 -4.14 6.01 -2.18
CA ILE A 452 -3.23 7.07 -1.74
C ILE A 452 -2.35 6.71 -0.53
N PRO A 453 -2.89 6.09 0.54
CA PRO A 453 -2.10 5.76 1.73
C PRO A 453 -0.91 4.83 1.47
N TRP A 454 -0.98 3.99 0.42
CA TRP A 454 0.10 3.05 0.07
C TRP A 454 1.37 3.74 -0.41
N PHE A 455 1.26 4.86 -1.13
CA PHE A 455 2.42 5.52 -1.71
C PHE A 455 2.73 6.87 -1.07
N ILE A 456 1.81 7.51 -0.34
CA ILE A 456 2.08 8.83 0.28
C ILE A 456 3.24 8.80 1.28
N ALA A 457 3.45 7.69 2.00
CA ALA A 457 4.61 7.53 2.88
C ALA A 457 5.94 7.57 2.10
N THR A 458 5.95 7.10 0.86
CA THR A 458 7.15 7.19 -0.01
C THR A 458 7.37 8.60 -0.53
N GLU A 459 6.32 9.40 -0.67
CA GLU A 459 6.35 10.81 -1.09
C GLU A 459 6.70 11.78 0.07
N LEU A 460 6.41 11.41 1.32
CA LEU A 460 6.66 12.26 2.51
C LEU A 460 8.06 12.14 3.11
N PHE A 461 8.75 11.03 2.85
CA PHE A 461 10.03 10.72 3.50
C PHE A 461 11.18 10.59 2.49
N ALA A 462 12.31 11.18 2.88
CA ALA A 462 13.61 10.96 2.24
C ALA A 462 14.08 9.51 2.43
N GLN A 463 15.08 9.12 1.65
CA GLN A 463 15.47 7.73 1.46
C GLN A 463 15.96 7.06 2.75
N GLY A 464 16.64 7.79 3.64
CA GLY A 464 17.11 7.28 4.93
C GLY A 464 15.99 6.92 5.92
N ALA A 465 14.87 7.63 5.90
CA ALA A 465 13.75 7.46 6.84
C ALA A 465 12.56 6.67 6.26
N ARG A 466 12.45 6.63 4.93
CA ARG A 466 11.34 6.00 4.20
C ARG A 466 11.11 4.53 4.58
N PRO A 467 12.12 3.65 4.68
CA PRO A 467 11.89 2.24 5.03
C PRO A 467 11.21 2.07 6.39
N ALA A 468 11.66 2.83 7.40
CA ALA A 468 11.06 2.81 8.72
C ALA A 468 9.63 3.38 8.70
N ALA A 469 9.40 4.47 7.96
CA ALA A 469 8.08 5.08 7.84
C ALA A 469 7.06 4.17 7.13
N VAL A 470 7.46 3.49 6.05
CA VAL A 470 6.62 2.50 5.35
C VAL A 470 6.29 1.32 6.27
N THR A 471 7.26 0.85 7.07
CA THR A 471 7.03 -0.22 8.04
C THR A 471 5.99 0.20 9.09
N VAL A 472 6.15 1.38 9.69
CA VAL A 472 5.19 1.93 10.67
C VAL A 472 3.81 2.13 10.05
N GLY A 473 3.74 2.68 8.82
CA GLY A 473 2.49 2.85 8.09
C GLY A 473 1.78 1.52 7.82
N GLY A 474 2.52 0.52 7.33
CA GLY A 474 2.02 -0.83 7.10
C GLY A 474 1.52 -1.50 8.38
N CYS A 475 2.27 -1.42 9.49
CA CYS A 475 1.81 -1.92 10.78
C CYS A 475 0.53 -1.21 11.24
N SER A 476 0.46 0.11 11.11
CA SER A 476 -0.74 0.89 11.46
C SER A 476 -1.95 0.46 10.65
N ASN A 477 -1.74 0.17 9.36
CA ASN A 477 -2.75 -0.35 8.45
C ASN A 477 -3.29 -1.70 8.92
N TRP A 478 -2.41 -2.70 9.11
CA TRP A 478 -2.80 -4.04 9.52
C TRP A 478 -3.44 -4.07 10.92
N THR A 479 -2.97 -3.26 11.85
CA THR A 479 -3.57 -3.11 13.19
C THR A 479 -4.99 -2.55 13.09
N ALA A 480 -5.21 -1.50 12.30
CA ALA A 480 -6.56 -0.96 12.10
C ALA A 480 -7.49 -1.97 11.41
N ASN A 481 -6.98 -2.71 10.42
CA ASN A 481 -7.73 -3.80 9.78
C ASN A 481 -8.12 -4.88 10.80
N PHE A 482 -7.19 -5.31 11.65
CA PHE A 482 -7.44 -6.28 12.72
C PHE A 482 -8.56 -5.80 13.66
N LEU A 483 -8.49 -4.55 14.13
CA LEU A 483 -9.50 -3.97 15.02
C LEU A 483 -10.88 -3.92 14.36
N VAL A 484 -10.97 -3.51 13.10
CA VAL A 484 -12.26 -3.49 12.37
C VAL A 484 -12.80 -4.91 12.19
N GLY A 485 -11.95 -5.87 11.79
CA GLY A 485 -12.35 -7.26 11.59
C GLY A 485 -12.89 -7.92 12.86
N LEU A 486 -12.28 -7.63 14.01
CA LEU A 486 -12.65 -8.18 15.31
C LEU A 486 -13.88 -7.48 15.92
N CYS A 487 -13.91 -6.15 15.91
CA CYS A 487 -14.94 -5.38 16.62
C CYS A 487 -16.24 -5.22 15.82
N PHE A 488 -16.19 -5.24 14.49
CA PHE A 488 -17.37 -4.92 13.67
C PHE A 488 -18.56 -5.87 13.89
N PRO A 489 -18.41 -7.21 13.91
CA PRO A 489 -19.53 -8.11 14.18
C PRO A 489 -20.18 -7.86 15.55
N LEU A 490 -19.37 -7.61 16.57
CA LEU A 490 -19.83 -7.32 17.93
C LEU A 490 -20.63 -6.00 17.96
N LEU A 491 -20.08 -4.95 17.33
CA LEU A 491 -20.75 -3.65 17.24
C LEU A 491 -22.03 -3.70 16.41
N LEU A 492 -22.04 -4.48 15.33
CA LEU A 492 -23.23 -4.69 14.50
C LEU A 492 -24.34 -5.40 15.29
N GLY A 493 -23.99 -6.34 16.16
CA GLY A 493 -24.94 -7.03 17.04
C GLY A 493 -25.60 -6.11 18.06
N VAL A 494 -24.85 -5.14 18.60
CA VAL A 494 -25.34 -4.22 19.65
C VAL A 494 -26.02 -2.98 19.06
N MET A 495 -25.43 -2.38 18.01
CA MET A 495 -25.86 -1.10 17.45
C MET A 495 -26.73 -1.23 16.20
N GLY A 496 -26.81 -2.42 15.61
CA GLY A 496 -27.55 -2.62 14.36
C GLY A 496 -27.09 -1.64 13.26
N PRO A 497 -28.02 -1.01 12.53
CA PRO A 497 -27.71 -0.04 11.46
C PRO A 497 -26.81 1.12 11.88
N PHE A 498 -26.85 1.52 13.15
CA PHE A 498 -26.12 2.70 13.66
C PHE A 498 -24.61 2.51 13.74
N VAL A 499 -24.08 1.29 13.51
CA VAL A 499 -22.62 1.04 13.46
C VAL A 499 -21.92 1.92 12.43
N PHE A 500 -22.59 2.26 11.32
CA PHE A 500 -22.03 3.13 10.28
C PHE A 500 -21.87 4.60 10.72
N ILE A 501 -22.51 5.02 11.81
CA ILE A 501 -22.28 6.35 12.41
C ILE A 501 -20.87 6.45 12.99
N ILE A 502 -20.32 5.35 13.52
CA ILE A 502 -18.93 5.33 14.00
C ILE A 502 -17.99 5.66 12.84
N PHE A 503 -18.20 4.99 11.70
CA PHE A 503 -17.42 5.27 10.49
C PHE A 503 -17.63 6.69 9.97
N LEU A 504 -18.86 7.21 9.99
CA LEU A 504 -19.16 8.60 9.63
C LEU A 504 -18.33 9.61 10.45
N ILE A 505 -18.31 9.46 11.78
CA ILE A 505 -17.55 10.35 12.68
C ILE A 505 -16.06 10.26 12.38
N LEU A 506 -15.53 9.05 12.20
CA LEU A 506 -14.12 8.83 11.86
C LEU A 506 -13.76 9.42 10.48
N LEU A 507 -14.63 9.25 9.48
CA LEU A 507 -14.45 9.81 8.14
C LEU A 507 -14.41 11.34 8.16
N ILE A 508 -15.29 11.98 8.94
CA ILE A 508 -15.27 13.45 9.14
C ILE A 508 -13.96 13.87 9.81
N PHE A 509 -13.54 13.16 10.85
CA PHE A 509 -12.25 13.43 11.51
C PHE A 509 -11.07 13.33 10.53
N PHE A 510 -11.00 12.26 9.73
CA PHE A 510 -9.93 12.09 8.74
C PHE A 510 -10.03 13.13 7.61
N PHE A 511 -11.23 13.54 7.22
CA PHE A 511 -11.44 14.59 6.23
C PHE A 511 -10.85 15.91 6.73
N LEU A 512 -11.22 16.33 7.95
CA LEU A 512 -10.67 17.53 8.58
C LEU A 512 -9.16 17.41 8.76
N PHE A 513 -8.67 16.24 9.16
CA PHE A 513 -7.24 16.02 9.30
C PHE A 513 -6.50 16.21 7.97
N THR A 514 -7.04 15.62 6.90
CA THR A 514 -6.50 15.75 5.54
C THR A 514 -6.54 17.19 5.06
N TYR A 515 -7.61 17.93 5.39
CA TYR A 515 -7.74 19.32 5.04
C TYR A 515 -6.70 20.20 5.74
N PHE A 516 -6.41 20.01 7.02
CA PHE A 516 -5.50 20.91 7.76
C PHE A 516 -4.03 20.52 7.72
N TRP A 517 -3.70 19.22 7.78
CA TRP A 517 -2.31 18.79 8.02
C TRP A 517 -1.63 18.10 6.84
N VAL A 518 -2.37 17.50 5.92
CA VAL A 518 -1.78 16.75 4.80
C VAL A 518 -1.35 17.70 3.69
N PRO A 519 -0.05 17.75 3.32
CA PRO A 519 0.39 18.57 2.19
C PRO A 519 0.00 17.93 0.86
N GLU A 520 -0.08 18.75 -0.19
CA GLU A 520 -0.10 18.23 -1.55
C GLU A 520 1.33 17.83 -1.95
N THR A 521 1.49 16.62 -2.46
CA THR A 521 2.77 16.03 -2.87
C THR A 521 2.95 16.03 -4.39
N LYS A 522 1.87 16.20 -5.17
CA LYS A 522 1.91 16.23 -6.63
C LYS A 522 2.92 17.25 -7.15
N GLY A 523 3.87 16.77 -7.95
CA GLY A 523 4.85 17.60 -8.66
C GLY A 523 5.88 18.29 -7.77
N ARG A 524 6.02 17.87 -6.50
CA ARG A 524 7.01 18.41 -5.56
C ARG A 524 8.15 17.44 -5.34
N THR A 525 9.35 17.97 -5.11
CA THR A 525 10.50 17.12 -4.72
C THR A 525 10.41 16.73 -3.25
N PHE A 526 11.12 15.68 -2.84
CA PHE A 526 11.18 15.27 -1.43
C PHE A 526 11.77 16.38 -0.56
N GLU A 527 12.79 17.08 -1.09
CA GLU A 527 13.46 18.20 -0.45
C GLU A 527 12.51 19.41 -0.26
N ASP A 528 11.62 19.68 -1.21
CA ASP A 528 10.58 20.72 -1.08
C ASP A 528 9.57 20.38 0.01
N ILE A 529 9.18 19.11 0.11
CA ILE A 529 8.23 18.63 1.12
C ILE A 529 8.88 18.68 2.51
N ALA A 530 10.10 18.14 2.64
CA ALA A 530 10.86 18.12 3.89
C ALA A 530 11.19 19.53 4.39
N SER A 531 11.59 20.44 3.50
CA SER A 531 11.85 21.85 3.86
C SER A 531 10.56 22.58 4.29
N GLY A 532 9.41 22.22 3.72
CA GLY A 532 8.10 22.71 4.17
C GLY A 532 7.77 22.30 5.61
N PHE A 533 8.13 21.08 6.01
CA PHE A 533 7.97 20.62 7.39
C PHE A 533 8.99 21.26 8.35
N ALA A 534 10.25 21.37 7.94
CA ALA A 534 11.32 22.00 8.73
C ALA A 534 11.05 23.50 9.00
N LYS A 535 10.57 24.24 7.98
CA LYS A 535 10.16 25.65 8.14
C LYS A 535 9.02 25.82 9.14
N LYS A 536 8.06 24.88 9.20
CA LYS A 536 6.95 24.91 10.18
C LYS A 536 7.41 24.62 11.61
N THR A 537 8.46 23.83 11.80
CA THR A 537 9.03 23.53 13.12
C THR A 537 10.08 24.57 13.55
N GLY A 538 10.32 25.62 12.78
CA GLY A 538 11.31 26.67 13.09
C GLY A 538 12.77 26.22 12.91
N HIS A 539 13.01 25.06 12.30
CA HIS A 539 14.35 24.55 12.02
C HIS A 539 14.69 24.87 10.56
N GLY A 540 15.70 25.71 10.33
CA GLY A 540 16.15 26.07 8.98
C GLY A 540 16.56 24.85 8.16
N PRO A 541 16.55 24.92 6.81
CA PRO A 541 17.04 23.83 5.98
C PRO A 541 18.48 23.52 6.38
N ALA A 542 18.78 22.25 6.64
CA ALA A 542 20.15 21.81 6.92
C ALA A 542 21.03 22.17 5.72
N GLN A 543 21.88 23.18 5.87
CA GLN A 543 22.96 23.40 4.92
C GLN A 543 23.94 22.21 5.02
N PRO A 544 24.57 21.78 3.93
CA PRO A 544 25.68 20.86 4.00
C PRO A 544 26.85 21.61 4.67
N SER A 545 26.95 21.51 5.99
CA SER A 545 28.05 22.09 6.74
C SER A 545 29.29 21.23 6.56
N ASN A 546 30.23 21.71 5.74
CA ASN A 546 31.64 21.37 5.87
C ASN A 546 32.17 21.95 7.18
N THR A 547 31.81 21.35 8.31
CA THR A 547 32.46 21.61 9.60
C THR A 547 32.16 20.46 10.55
N GLU A 548 33.23 19.82 11.02
CA GLU A 548 33.25 18.86 12.11
C GLU A 548 32.61 19.52 13.36
N GLY A 549 31.41 19.07 13.72
CA GLY A 549 30.64 19.63 14.82
C GLY A 549 29.45 18.73 15.15
N VAL A 550 29.73 17.68 15.90
CA VAL A 550 28.78 16.63 16.26
C VAL A 550 27.68 17.17 17.20
N ALA A 551 26.52 17.52 16.65
CA ALA A 551 25.26 17.51 17.40
C ALA A 551 24.61 16.13 17.23
N THR A 552 24.99 15.17 18.08
CA THR A 552 24.55 13.78 17.98
C THR A 552 23.06 13.63 18.24
N GLY A 553 22.36 12.87 17.38
CA GLY A 553 21.02 12.32 17.66
C GLY A 553 20.90 11.47 18.94
N GLN A 554 21.99 11.29 19.70
CA GLN A 554 21.98 10.72 21.04
C GLN A 554 21.30 11.62 22.09
N GLY A 555 21.32 12.95 21.91
CA GLY A 555 20.65 13.88 22.84
C GLY A 555 19.12 13.69 22.86
N TYR A 556 18.50 13.73 21.68
CA TYR A 556 17.06 13.52 21.51
C TYR A 556 16.60 12.11 21.93
N MET A 557 17.42 11.08 21.70
CA MET A 557 17.11 9.72 22.16
C MET A 557 17.11 9.62 23.68
N LYS A 558 18.09 10.23 24.38
CA LYS A 558 18.14 10.20 25.86
C LYS A 558 16.93 10.90 26.50
N GLU A 559 16.52 12.06 25.98
CA GLU A 559 15.32 12.77 26.47
C GLU A 559 14.03 12.00 26.15
N CYS A 560 13.96 11.34 24.98
CA CYS A 560 12.81 10.54 24.58
C CYS A 560 12.67 9.26 25.43
N TYR A 561 13.77 8.53 25.69
CA TYR A 561 13.77 7.39 26.61
C TYR A 561 13.42 7.82 28.03
N ALA A 562 13.94 8.95 28.53
CA ALA A 562 13.56 9.49 29.83
C ALA A 562 12.05 9.81 29.89
N THR A 563 11.49 10.42 28.85
CA THR A 563 10.06 10.78 28.80
C THR A 563 9.15 9.56 28.65
N LEU A 564 9.57 8.53 27.90
CA LEU A 564 8.83 7.26 27.76
C LEU A 564 8.89 6.41 29.04
N LEU A 565 10.03 6.40 29.76
CA LEU A 565 10.19 5.68 31.03
C LEU A 565 9.48 6.37 32.21
N ILE A 566 9.38 7.71 32.21
CA ILE A 566 8.63 8.44 33.25
C ILE A 566 7.12 8.15 33.17
N LYS A 567 6.59 7.77 32.00
CA LYS A 567 5.17 7.42 31.83
C LYS A 567 4.82 5.95 32.08
N SER A 568 5.78 5.06 32.35
CA SER A 568 5.53 3.63 32.59
C SER A 568 5.55 3.22 34.08
N LYS A 569 5.76 4.15 35.02
CA LYS A 569 5.62 3.85 36.45
C LYS A 569 4.15 3.92 36.86
N VAL A 570 3.49 2.75 36.87
CA VAL A 570 2.32 2.50 37.71
C VAL A 570 2.78 2.67 39.17
N PRO A 571 2.14 3.51 40.00
CA PRO A 571 2.55 3.63 41.39
C PRO A 571 2.20 2.33 42.12
N THR A 572 3.22 1.58 42.53
CA THR A 572 3.08 0.49 43.49
C THR A 572 2.72 1.04 44.86
N GLN A 573 1.89 0.29 45.59
CA GLN A 573 1.18 0.62 46.82
C GLN A 573 2.05 0.97 48.06
N HIS A 574 3.33 1.31 47.87
CA HIS A 574 4.29 1.58 48.94
C HIS A 574 4.61 3.07 49.15
N ASP A 575 4.21 3.96 48.23
CA ASP A 575 4.53 5.40 48.31
C ASP A 575 3.46 6.26 49.01
N LEU A 576 2.46 5.65 49.66
CA LEU A 576 1.30 6.36 50.24
C LEU A 576 1.31 6.48 51.77
N GLN A 577 2.47 6.31 52.44
CA GLN A 577 2.54 6.32 53.90
C GLN A 577 3.51 7.32 54.55
N ILE A 578 3.99 8.33 53.82
CA ILE A 578 4.89 9.35 54.39
C ILE A 578 4.41 10.75 54.03
N HIS A 579 3.27 11.16 54.59
CA HIS A 579 2.90 12.59 54.71
C HIS A 579 1.79 12.80 55.73
N ILE A 580 2.01 12.42 56.98
CA ILE A 580 1.34 13.02 58.13
C ILE A 580 2.41 13.17 59.22
N TYR A 581 2.46 14.36 59.84
CA TYR A 581 3.41 14.86 60.85
C TYR A 581 4.64 15.60 60.35
N GLN A 582 4.50 16.91 60.18
CA GLN A 582 5.41 17.90 60.78
C GLN A 582 4.68 19.26 60.91
N LYS A 583 4.56 19.73 62.15
CA LYS A 583 3.96 21.03 62.58
C LYS A 583 5.09 22.07 62.67
N PRO A 584 4.88 23.37 62.36
CA PRO A 584 5.94 24.39 62.36
C PRO A 584 6.19 24.99 63.78
N PRO A 585 7.38 25.56 64.08
CA PRO A 585 7.66 26.16 65.39
C PRO A 585 7.55 27.71 65.43
N GLY A 586 6.99 28.20 66.55
CA GLY A 586 7.00 29.61 67.04
C GLY A 586 5.63 30.32 66.94
N LEU A 587 4.99 30.89 67.98
CA LEU A 587 5.36 31.31 69.35
C LEU A 587 4.10 31.35 70.28
N ASN A 588 4.38 31.18 71.58
CA ASN A 588 3.76 31.75 72.80
C ASN A 588 2.41 31.24 73.38
N ASP A 589 2.58 30.61 74.56
CA ASP A 589 1.90 30.72 75.86
C ASP A 589 0.53 31.40 76.04
N VAL A 590 -0.26 30.70 76.87
CA VAL A 590 -1.15 31.14 77.98
C VAL A 590 -2.60 30.62 77.84
N ALA A 591 -2.91 29.69 78.75
CA ALA A 591 -4.20 29.09 79.11
C ALA A 591 -5.08 30.09 79.93
N PRO A 592 -6.35 29.78 80.29
CA PRO A 592 -7.08 28.51 80.19
C PRO A 592 -8.29 28.50 79.25
#